data_AF-A0A654CM12-F1
#
_entry.id   AF-A0A654CM12-F1
#
_cell.length_a   1.000
_cell.length_b   1.000
_cell.length_c   1.000
_cell.angle_alpha   90.00
_cell.angle_beta   90.00
_cell.angle_gamma   90.00
#
_symmetry.space_group_name_H-M   'P 1'
#
loop_
_entity.id
_entity.type
_entity.pdbx_description
1 polymer ?
#
loop_
_entity_poly.entity_id
_entity_poly.type
_entity_poly.pdbx_seq_one_letter_code
_entity_poly.pdbx_strand_id
1 'polypeptide(L)' 'MLGVRLDTELEERLANVARSQGRSKSDIARDAVRRYVDLHDEAFRAEARRQSERAAARDDGADWAFFDRVESADGRWR' A
#
# COMPACT_ATOMS: atom_id res chain seq x y z
N MET A 1 17.16 12.70 -8.42
CA MET A 1 18.16 11.67 -8.04
C MET A 1 18.25 11.71 -6.52
N LEU A 2 17.93 10.62 -5.82
CA LEU A 2 17.97 10.55 -4.35
C LEU A 2 19.37 10.09 -3.91
N GLY A 3 20.04 10.87 -3.07
CA GLY A 3 21.31 10.45 -2.44
C GLY A 3 21.01 9.72 -1.14
N VAL A 4 21.34 8.42 -1.06
CA VAL A 4 21.12 7.60 0.13
C VAL A 4 22.46 7.29 0.77
N ARG A 5 22.56 7.46 2.09
CA ARG A 5 23.74 7.03 2.86
C ARG A 5 23.54 5.58 3.28
N LEU A 6 24.51 4.74 2.96
CA LEU A 6 24.56 3.34 3.39
C LEU A 6 25.68 3.21 4.42
N ASP A 7 25.49 2.33 5.40
CA ASP A 7 26.60 1.89 6.23
C ASP A 7 27.61 1.08 5.38
N THR A 8 28.84 0.99 5.87
CA THR A 8 29.95 0.35 5.16
C THR A 8 29.65 -1.11 4.79
N GLU A 9 29.05 -1.87 5.72
CA GLU A 9 28.75 -3.28 5.50
C GLU A 9 27.71 -3.47 4.38
N LEU A 10 26.65 -2.65 4.39
CA LEU A 10 25.62 -2.67 3.36
C LEU A 10 26.16 -2.23 2.00
N GLU A 11 27.03 -1.22 1.96
CA GLU A 11 27.68 -0.80 0.71
C GLU A 11 28.56 -1.91 0.13
N GLU A 12 29.34 -2.60 0.96
CA GLU A 12 30.17 -3.73 0.54
C GLU A 12 29.34 -4.89 0.00
N ARG A 13 28.25 -5.26 0.70
CA ARG A 13 27.31 -6.28 0.22
C ARG A 13 26.68 -5.89 -1.11
N LEU A 14 26.25 -4.64 -1.25
CA LEU A 14 25.70 -4.12 -2.51
C LEU A 14 26.73 -4.19 -3.63
N ALA A 15 27.99 -3.83 -3.35
CA ALA A 15 29.09 -3.91 -4.30
C ALA A 15 29.33 -5.35 -4.78
N ASN A 16 29.32 -6.32 -3.85
CA ASN A 16 29.53 -7.73 -4.17
C ASN A 16 28.40 -8.27 -5.06
N VAL A 17 27.14 -7.94 -4.76
CA VAL A 17 25.98 -8.32 -5.58
C VAL A 17 26.03 -7.67 -6.96
N ALA A 18 26.40 -6.40 -7.04
CA ALA A 18 26.56 -5.68 -8.30
C ALA A 18 27.63 -6.34 -9.19
N ARG A 19 28.79 -6.67 -8.62
CA ARG A 19 29.88 -7.36 -9.33
C ARG A 19 29.46 -8.75 -9.80
N SER A 20 28.81 -9.56 -8.96
CA SER A 20 28.41 -10.93 -9.34
C SER A 20 27.37 -10.96 -10.46
N GLN A 21 26.57 -9.91 -10.59
CA GLN A 21 25.56 -9.79 -11.64
C GLN A 21 26.01 -8.98 -12.86
N GLY A 22 27.22 -8.42 -12.85
CA GLY A 22 27.71 -7.54 -13.92
C GLY A 22 26.90 -6.25 -14.08
N ARG A 23 26.29 -5.74 -13.00
CA ARG A 23 25.43 -4.55 -12.99
C ARG A 23 26.04 -3.45 -12.14
N SER A 24 25.59 -2.19 -12.32
CA SER A 24 26.05 -1.10 -11.47
C SER A 24 25.39 -1.15 -10.08
N LYS A 25 26.09 -0.64 -9.05
CA LYS A 25 25.51 -0.51 -7.69
C LYS A 25 24.17 0.25 -7.73
N SER A 26 24.12 1.34 -8.50
CA SER A 26 22.94 2.19 -8.65
C SER A 26 21.76 1.44 -9.26
N ASP A 27 22.01 0.54 -10.22
CA ASP A 27 20.94 -0.24 -10.84
C ASP A 27 20.38 -1.30 -9.90
N ILE A 28 21.24 -1.99 -9.15
CA ILE A 28 20.81 -2.95 -8.12
C ILE A 28 20.02 -2.22 -7.02
N ALA A 29 20.51 -1.07 -6.55
CA ALA A 29 19.82 -0.29 -5.53
C ALA A 29 18.45 0.20 -6.01
N ARG A 30 18.36 0.70 -7.24
CA ARG A 30 17.09 1.16 -7.83
C ARG A 30 16.08 0.02 -7.96
N ASP A 31 16.54 -1.15 -8.40
CA ASP A 31 15.68 -2.32 -8.54
C ASP A 31 15.24 -2.88 -7.17
N ALA A 32 16.11 -2.86 -6.17
CA ALA A 32 15.76 -3.23 -4.80
C ALA A 32 14.69 -2.30 -4.21
N VAL A 33 14.85 -0.98 -4.37
CA VAL A 33 13.86 0.00 -3.91
C VAL A 33 12.53 -0.20 -4.64
N ARG A 34 12.54 -0.40 -5.96
CA ARG A 34 11.33 -0.67 -6.74
C ARG A 34 10.58 -1.90 -6.20
N ARG A 35 11.27 -3.04 -6.08
CA ARG A 35 10.67 -4.28 -5.55
C ARG A 35 10.12 -4.12 -4.14
N TYR A 36 10.81 -3.35 -3.29
CA TYR A 36 10.33 -3.08 -1.94
C TYR A 36 9.04 -2.27 -1.95
N VAL A 37 8.97 -1.20 -2.76
CA VAL A 37 7.76 -0.38 -2.88
C VAL A 37 6.62 -1.22 -3.45
N ASP A 38 6.83 -1.94 -4.55
CA ASP A 38 5.79 -2.75 -5.18
C ASP A 38 5.19 -3.77 -4.20
N LEU A 39 6.03 -4.48 -3.45
CA LEU A 39 5.60 -5.45 -2.43
C LEU A 39 4.73 -4.81 -1.35
N HIS A 40 5.12 -3.61 -0.88
CA HIS A 40 4.39 -2.94 0.19
C HIS A 40 3.11 -2.27 -0.30
N ASP A 41 3.10 -1.76 -1.53
CA ASP A 41 1.90 -1.24 -2.19
C ASP A 41 0.85 -2.35 -2.39
N GLU A 42 1.27 -3.53 -2.85
CA GLU A 42 0.37 -4.67 -3.02
C GLU A 42 -0.19 -5.16 -1.68
N ALA A 43 0.67 -5.31 -0.67
CA ALA A 43 0.25 -5.69 0.68
C ALA A 43 -0.73 -4.65 1.27
N PHE A 44 -0.45 -3.37 1.08
CA PHE A 44 -1.32 -2.27 1.51
C PHE A 44 -2.68 -2.33 0.81
N ARG A 45 -2.72 -2.51 -0.50
CA ARG A 45 -3.98 -2.63 -1.26
C ARG A 45 -4.77 -3.87 -0.86
N ALA A 46 -4.11 -4.99 -0.61
CA ALA A 46 -4.76 -6.22 -0.16
C ALA A 46 -5.39 -6.04 1.22
N GLU A 47 -4.70 -5.36 2.15
CA GLU A 47 -5.26 -5.05 3.46
C GLU A 47 -6.42 -4.05 3.37
N ALA A 48 -6.28 -3.00 2.57
CA ALA A 48 -7.37 -2.04 2.34
C ALA A 48 -8.63 -2.73 1.83
N ARG A 49 -8.49 -3.68 0.88
CA ARG A 49 -9.61 -4.49 0.39
C ARG A 49 -10.26 -5.31 1.50
N ARG A 50 -9.47 -6.01 2.32
CA ARG A 50 -9.99 -6.79 3.46
C ARG A 50 -10.77 -5.91 4.43
N GLN A 51 -10.27 -4.71 4.72
CA GLN A 51 -10.95 -3.78 5.63
C GLN A 51 -12.26 -3.28 5.03
N SER A 52 -12.28 -2.89 3.76
CA SER A 52 -13.51 -2.50 3.06
C SER A 52 -14.54 -3.63 3.03
N GLU A 53 -14.14 -4.86 2.72
CA GLU A 53 -15.03 -6.03 2.74
C GLU A 53 -15.59 -6.29 4.14
N ARG A 54 -14.77 -6.16 5.19
CA ARG A 54 -15.21 -6.29 6.59
C ARG A 54 -16.14 -5.16 7.03
N ALA A 55 -15.94 -3.95 6.52
CA ALA A 55 -16.83 -2.82 6.77
C ALA A 55 -18.17 -3.04 6.07
N ALA A 56 -18.16 -3.44 4.79
CA ALA A 56 -19.37 -3.78 4.04
C ALA A 56 -20.14 -4.97 4.66
N ALA A 57 -19.44 -5.97 5.20
CA ALA A 57 -20.09 -7.08 5.91
C ALA A 57 -20.66 -6.69 7.28
N ARG A 58 -20.21 -5.56 7.85
CA ARG A 58 -20.76 -4.97 9.08
C ARG A 58 -21.86 -3.95 8.83
N ASP A 59 -22.01 -3.48 7.59
CA ASP A 59 -23.17 -2.70 7.16
C ASP A 59 -24.39 -3.64 7.20
N ASP A 60 -24.93 -3.81 8.41
CA ASP A 60 -26.19 -4.48 8.62
C ASP A 60 -27.32 -3.57 8.12
N GLY A 61 -28.42 -4.16 7.65
CA GLY A 61 -29.54 -3.40 7.08
C GLY A 61 -30.20 -2.39 8.04
N ALA A 62 -29.71 -2.24 9.27
CA ALA A 62 -30.20 -1.27 10.24
C ALA A 62 -29.78 0.17 9.90
N ASP A 63 -28.60 0.37 9.28
CA ASP A 63 -28.12 1.70 8.88
C ASP A 63 -29.00 2.27 7.76
N TRP A 64 -29.34 1.46 6.76
CA TRP A 64 -30.29 1.86 5.70
C TRP A 64 -31.69 2.14 6.25
N ALA A 65 -32.17 1.34 7.21
CA ALA A 65 -33.47 1.56 7.85
C ALA A 65 -33.53 2.85 8.68
N PHE A 66 -32.40 3.36 9.18
CA PHE A 66 -32.31 4.67 9.82
C PHE A 66 -32.47 5.79 8.80
N PHE A 67 -31.72 5.75 7.69
CA PHE A 67 -31.82 6.74 6.62
C PHE A 67 -33.21 6.76 5.98
N ASP A 68 -33.81 5.59 5.73
CA ASP A 68 -35.19 5.47 5.23
C ASP A 68 -36.19 6.14 6.18
N ARG A 69 -36.00 5.97 7.51
CA ARG A 69 -36.86 6.57 8.54
C ARG A 69 -36.69 8.09 8.60
N VAL A 70 -35.46 8.59 8.45
CA VAL A 70 -35.18 10.03 8.40
C VAL A 70 -35.78 10.64 7.14
N GLU A 71 -35.61 10.01 5.97
CA GLU A 71 -36.17 10.49 4.69
C GLU A 71 -37.70 10.53 4.71
N SER A 72 -38.34 9.48 5.23
CA SER A 72 -39.80 9.42 5.36
C SER A 72 -40.37 10.38 6.42
N ALA A 73 -39.57 10.77 7.43
CA ALA A 73 -39.96 11.76 8.42
C ALA A 73 -39.76 13.21 7.95
N ASP A 74 -38.74 13.48 7.12
CA ASP A 74 -38.32 14.86 6.85
C ASP A 74 -38.90 15.46 5.56
N GLY A 75 -39.39 14.65 4.60
CA GLY A 75 -40.27 15.05 3.47
C GLY A 75 -39.84 16.22 2.56
N ARG A 76 -38.69 16.85 2.83
CA ARG A 76 -38.21 18.13 2.28
C ARG A 76 -37.30 17.98 1.07
N TRP A 77 -36.92 16.77 0.71
CA TRP A 77 -35.96 16.47 -0.36
C TRP A 77 -36.61 15.92 -1.64
N ARG A 78 -37.91 16.15 -1.84
CA ARG A 78 -38.59 16.09 -3.15
C ARG A 78 -38.95 17.49 -3.61
#